data_AF-A0A818DXR4-F1
#
_entry.id   AF-A0A818DXR4-F1
#
_cell.length_a   1.000
_cell.length_b   1.000
_cell.length_c   1.000
_cell.angle_alpha   90.00
_cell.angle_beta   90.00
_cell.angle_gamma   90.00
#
_symmetry.space_group_name_H-M   'P 1'
#
loop_
_entity.id
_entity.type
_entity.pdbx_description
1 polymer ?
#
loop_
_entity_poly.entity_id
_entity_poly.type
_entity_poly.pdbx_seq_one_letter_code
_entity_poly.pdbx_strand_id
1 'polypeptide(L)'
;MTDKLKDLKIKTGVSKRTWKEYLSYKKEYENEKRKVEKMTNEGRDEYDLRKAQEVLKETESMISHTKSSFIKSWKEFQDVYNAATNDETLKQSKEYEEAQKVHDDLDKAQQEDRAAQA
;
A
#
# COMPACT_ATOMS: atom_id res chain seq x y z
N MET A 1 -0.93 -28.25 10.55
CA MET A 1 -1.43 -27.07 11.30
C MET A 1 -0.45 -25.90 11.23
N THR A 2 0.83 -26.10 11.52
CA THR A 2 1.87 -25.03 11.52
C THR A 2 2.00 -24.29 10.19
N ASP A 3 1.84 -24.96 9.05
CA ASP A 3 1.99 -24.33 7.73
C ASP A 3 0.91 -23.29 7.43
N LYS A 4 -0.34 -23.50 7.88
CA LYS A 4 -1.43 -22.54 7.69
C LYS A 4 -1.21 -21.27 8.52
N LEU A 5 -0.78 -21.42 9.78
CA LEU A 5 -0.44 -20.28 10.65
C LEU A 5 0.76 -19.50 10.11
N LYS A 6 1.77 -20.21 9.62
CA LYS A 6 2.94 -19.61 8.98
C LYS A 6 2.54 -18.82 7.73
N ASP A 7 1.71 -19.38 6.87
CA ASP A 7 1.26 -18.71 5.65
C ASP A 7 0.40 -17.48 5.98
N LEU A 8 -0.56 -17.60 6.90
CA LEU A 8 -1.36 -16.47 7.40
C LEU A 8 -0.46 -15.33 7.90
N LYS A 9 0.53 -15.65 8.73
CA LYS A 9 1.49 -14.66 9.25
C LYS A 9 2.31 -14.00 8.14
N ILE A 10 2.79 -14.77 7.17
CA ILE A 10 3.56 -14.25 6.03
C ILE A 10 2.70 -13.29 5.21
N LYS A 11 1.49 -13.71 4.82
CA LYS A 11 0.60 -12.90 3.98
C LYS A 11 0.11 -11.65 4.71
N THR A 12 -0.16 -11.74 6.01
CA THR A 12 -0.44 -10.58 6.88
C THR A 12 0.69 -9.55 6.79
N GLY A 13 1.93 -10.00 6.98
CA GLY A 13 3.10 -9.15 6.92
C GLY A 13 3.35 -8.54 5.54
N VAL A 14 3.14 -9.31 4.46
CA VAL A 14 3.31 -8.83 3.08
C VAL A 14 2.31 -7.71 2.78
N SER A 15 1.02 -7.94 3.01
CA SER A 15 -0.05 -6.94 2.74
C SER A 15 0.17 -5.63 3.51
N LYS A 16 0.62 -5.73 4.77
CA LYS A 16 0.95 -4.55 5.58
C LYS A 16 2.12 -3.74 5.02
N ARG A 17 3.14 -4.40 4.48
CA ARG A 17 4.32 -3.73 3.89
C ARG A 17 4.00 -3.08 2.56
N THR A 18 3.35 -3.81 1.65
CA THR A 18 2.98 -3.28 0.33
C THR A 18 2.01 -2.10 0.44
N TRP A 19 1.11 -2.09 1.45
CA TRP A 19 0.28 -0.93 1.75
C TRP A 19 1.11 0.29 2.19
N LYS A 20 2.07 0.10 3.10
CA LYS A 20 2.95 1.20 3.55
C LYS A 20 3.83 1.74 2.42
N GLU A 21 4.32 0.87 1.54
CA GLU A 21 5.07 1.26 0.35
C GLU A 21 4.22 2.15 -0.56
N TYR A 22 2.97 1.74 -0.84
CA TYR A 22 2.02 2.54 -1.62
C TYR A 22 1.80 3.93 -1.00
N LEU A 23 1.56 4.01 0.32
CA LEU A 23 1.39 5.29 1.01
C LEU A 23 2.66 6.16 0.98
N SER A 24 3.84 5.54 1.04
CA SER A 24 5.12 6.25 0.95
C SER A 24 5.27 6.95 -0.41
N TYR A 25 5.01 6.24 -1.51
CA TYR A 25 5.09 6.82 -2.85
C TYR A 25 4.03 7.88 -3.09
N LYS A 26 2.82 7.75 -2.53
CA LYS A 26 1.84 8.85 -2.54
C LYS A 26 2.39 10.11 -1.89
N LYS A 27 3.00 9.98 -0.70
CA LYS A 27 3.60 11.13 0.00
C LYS A 27 4.75 11.74 -0.80
N GLU A 28 5.57 10.90 -1.43
CA GLU A 28 6.67 11.33 -2.28
C GLU A 28 6.17 12.12 -3.50
N TYR A 29 5.11 11.65 -4.16
CA TYR A 29 4.47 12.35 -5.26
C TYR A 29 3.99 13.75 -4.85
N GLU A 30 3.35 13.89 -3.70
CA GLU A 30 2.94 15.22 -3.19
C GLU A 30 4.14 16.13 -2.90
N ASN A 31 5.31 15.58 -2.54
CA ASN A 31 6.52 16.37 -2.37
C ASN A 31 7.10 16.83 -3.71
N GLU A 32 7.23 15.93 -4.67
CA GLU A 32 7.74 16.27 -6.01
C GLU A 32 6.79 17.20 -6.75
N LYS A 33 5.47 17.02 -6.59
CA LYS A 33 4.47 17.94 -7.14
C LYS A 33 4.64 19.35 -6.60
N ARG A 34 4.76 19.50 -5.27
CA ARG A 34 5.01 20.81 -4.63
C ARG A 34 6.33 21.43 -5.09
N LYS A 35 7.35 20.61 -5.34
CA LYS A 35 8.64 21.07 -5.86
C LYS A 35 8.51 21.60 -7.30
N VAL A 36 7.81 20.89 -8.18
CA VAL A 36 7.52 21.34 -9.55
C VAL A 36 6.72 22.65 -9.54
N GLU A 37 5.67 22.76 -8.71
CA GLU A 37 4.88 23.97 -8.54
C GLU A 37 5.74 25.15 -8.06
N LYS A 38 6.60 24.92 -7.06
CA LYS A 38 7.53 25.92 -6.56
C LYS A 38 8.52 26.38 -7.63
N MET A 39 9.13 25.46 -8.37
CA MET A 39 10.09 25.80 -9.44
C MET A 39 9.41 26.59 -10.56
N THR A 40 8.15 26.26 -10.87
CA THR A 40 7.34 26.99 -11.86
C THR A 40 7.11 28.43 -11.40
N ASN A 41 6.70 28.62 -10.14
CA ASN A 41 6.45 29.94 -9.57
C ASN A 41 7.71 30.79 -9.41
N GLU A 42 8.86 30.15 -9.16
CA GLU A 42 10.17 30.82 -9.13
C GLU A 42 10.71 31.19 -10.52
N GLY A 43 10.03 30.77 -11.61
CA GLY A 43 10.46 31.04 -12.98
C GLY A 43 11.81 30.41 -13.31
N ARG A 44 12.07 29.19 -12.81
CA ARG A 44 13.32 28.47 -13.09
C ARG A 44 13.45 28.12 -14.57
N ASP A 45 14.68 27.83 -14.97
CA ASP A 45 15.02 27.45 -16.33
C ASP A 45 14.22 26.22 -16.81
N GLU A 46 13.92 26.19 -18.11
CA GLU A 46 13.11 25.15 -18.75
C GLU A 46 13.73 23.75 -18.58
N TYR A 47 15.06 23.64 -18.62
CA TYR A 47 15.74 22.37 -18.41
C TYR A 47 15.47 21.83 -17.01
N ASP A 48 15.62 22.67 -15.98
CA ASP A 48 15.40 22.29 -14.59
C ASP A 48 13.94 21.89 -14.32
N LEU A 49 12.99 22.64 -14.89
CA LEU A 49 11.56 22.31 -14.80
C LEU A 49 11.24 20.97 -15.45
N ARG A 50 11.77 20.72 -16.66
CA ARG A 50 11.58 19.44 -17.36
C ARG A 50 12.14 18.27 -16.55
N LYS A 51 13.34 18.42 -15.97
CA LYS A 51 13.93 17.37 -15.11
C LYS A 51 13.07 17.10 -13.88
N ALA A 52 12.51 18.13 -13.24
CA ALA A 52 11.62 17.95 -12.09
C ALA A 52 10.30 17.25 -12.49
N GLN A 53 9.74 17.56 -13.66
CA GLN A 53 8.55 16.90 -14.20
C GLN A 53 8.82 15.43 -14.55
N GLU A 54 10.00 15.10 -15.08
CA GLU A 54 10.41 13.71 -15.34
C GLU A 54 10.40 12.90 -14.04
N VAL A 55 11.01 13.43 -12.97
CA VAL A 55 11.01 12.77 -11.65
C VAL A 55 9.58 12.58 -11.13
N LEU A 56 8.73 13.61 -11.21
CA LEU A 56 7.33 13.51 -10.79
C LEU A 56 6.59 12.38 -11.51
N LYS A 57 6.81 12.22 -12.82
CA LYS A 57 6.20 11.17 -13.64
C LYS A 57 6.72 9.77 -13.29
N GLU A 58 8.01 9.65 -12.98
CA GLU A 58 8.60 8.40 -12.47
C GLU A 58 7.96 8.01 -11.14
N THR A 59 7.82 8.95 -10.20
CA THR A 59 7.15 8.74 -8.92
C THR A 59 5.68 8.35 -9.11
N GLU A 60 4.96 8.97 -10.03
CA GLU A 60 3.58 8.59 -10.40
C GLU A 60 3.49 7.14 -10.90
N SER A 61 4.44 6.73 -11.72
CA SER A 61 4.52 5.35 -12.22
C SER A 61 4.74 4.35 -11.07
N MET A 62 5.52 4.72 -10.06
CA MET A 62 5.74 3.92 -8.85
C MET A 62 4.49 3.78 -7.99
N ILE A 63 3.62 4.80 -7.92
CA ILE A 63 2.33 4.69 -7.23
C ILE A 63 1.46 3.60 -7.89
N SER A 64 1.39 3.58 -9.21
CA SER A 64 0.63 2.56 -9.95
C SER A 64 1.18 1.15 -9.70
N HIS A 65 2.51 0.99 -9.77
CA HIS A 65 3.18 -0.28 -9.51
C HIS A 65 2.91 -0.80 -8.09
N THR A 66 3.09 0.04 -7.08
CA THR A 66 2.89 -0.34 -5.67
C THR A 66 1.42 -0.58 -5.34
N LYS A 67 0.49 0.15 -5.96
CA LYS A 67 -0.97 -0.11 -5.84
C LYS A 67 -1.32 -1.51 -6.38
N SER A 68 -0.81 -1.88 -7.55
CA SER A 68 -1.01 -3.21 -8.13
C SER A 68 -0.41 -4.31 -7.25
N SER A 69 0.80 -4.09 -6.73
CA SER A 69 1.45 -5.01 -5.78
C SER A 69 0.62 -5.21 -4.51
N PHE A 70 0.09 -4.11 -3.94
CA PHE A 70 -0.80 -4.17 -2.78
C PHE A 70 -2.08 -4.97 -3.09
N ILE A 71 -2.79 -4.65 -4.17
CA ILE A 71 -4.02 -5.35 -4.57
C ILE A 71 -3.80 -6.86 -4.67
N LYS A 72 -2.69 -7.28 -5.29
CA LYS A 72 -2.32 -8.69 -5.38
C LYS A 72 -2.10 -9.31 -4.00
N SER A 73 -1.24 -8.70 -3.17
CA SER A 73 -0.94 -9.22 -1.83
C SER A 73 -2.17 -9.26 -0.92
N TRP A 74 -3.04 -8.25 -1.03
CA TRP A 74 -4.28 -8.14 -0.28
C TRP A 74 -5.24 -9.25 -0.63
N LYS A 75 -5.41 -9.56 -1.92
CA LYS A 75 -6.22 -10.69 -2.36
C LYS A 75 -5.69 -12.01 -1.81
N GLU A 76 -4.39 -12.27 -1.95
CA GLU A 76 -3.76 -13.49 -1.42
C GLU A 76 -3.94 -13.60 0.11
N PHE A 77 -3.85 -12.47 0.82
CA PHE A 77 -4.12 -12.42 2.26
C PHE A 77 -5.59 -12.70 2.59
N GLN A 78 -6.54 -12.11 1.86
CA GLN A 78 -7.97 -12.36 2.07
C GLN A 78 -8.33 -13.82 1.82
N ASP A 79 -7.75 -14.46 0.81
CA ASP A 79 -7.97 -15.87 0.52
C ASP A 79 -7.56 -16.76 1.72
N VAL A 80 -6.37 -16.54 2.29
CA VAL A 80 -5.89 -17.32 3.45
C VAL A 80 -6.61 -16.96 4.74
N TYR A 81 -6.99 -15.68 4.92
CA TYR A 81 -7.73 -15.21 6.09
C TYR A 81 -9.15 -15.80 6.12
N ASN A 82 -9.86 -15.77 4.99
CA ASN A 82 -11.20 -16.36 4.86
C ASN A 82 -11.18 -17.89 5.00
N ALA A 83 -10.11 -18.56 4.60
CA ALA A 83 -9.94 -19.98 4.90
C ALA A 83 -9.76 -20.20 6.42
N ALA A 84 -9.05 -19.31 7.11
CA ALA A 84 -8.81 -19.40 8.56
C ALA A 84 -10.04 -19.05 9.41
N THR A 85 -10.96 -18.21 8.91
CA THR A 85 -12.20 -17.86 9.63
C THR A 85 -13.17 -19.04 9.80
N ASN A 86 -12.97 -20.14 9.07
CA ASN A 86 -13.76 -21.36 9.19
C ASN A 86 -13.08 -22.43 10.06
N ASP A 87 -11.89 -22.15 10.62
CA ASP A 87 -11.10 -23.09 11.40
C ASP A 87 -10.94 -22.59 12.84
N GLU A 88 -11.73 -23.17 13.76
CA GLU A 88 -11.73 -22.78 15.18
C GLU A 88 -10.37 -22.97 15.87
N THR A 89 -9.53 -23.88 15.37
CA THR A 89 -8.19 -24.06 15.94
C THR A 89 -7.26 -22.91 15.58
N LEU A 90 -7.42 -22.33 14.39
CA LEU A 90 -6.64 -21.17 13.95
C LEU A 90 -7.10 -19.89 14.63
N LYS A 91 -8.40 -19.73 14.88
CA LYS A 91 -8.96 -18.55 15.57
C LYS A 91 -8.39 -18.32 16.97
N GLN A 92 -7.97 -19.38 17.64
CA GLN A 92 -7.38 -19.31 18.99
C GLN A 92 -5.89 -18.90 18.96
N SER A 93 -5.28 -18.79 17.77
CA SER A 93 -3.89 -18.41 17.61
C SER A 93 -3.68 -16.90 17.67
N LYS A 94 -2.48 -16.48 18.09
CA LYS A 94 -2.07 -15.07 18.06
C LYS A 94 -1.92 -14.56 16.63
N GLU A 95 -1.52 -15.43 15.70
CA GLU A 95 -1.40 -15.12 14.28
C GLU A 95 -2.74 -14.73 13.67
N TYR A 96 -3.83 -15.39 14.06
CA TYR A 96 -5.17 -15.04 13.60
C TYR A 96 -5.64 -13.70 14.19
N GLU A 97 -5.41 -13.46 15.48
CA GLU A 97 -5.74 -12.18 16.10
C GLU A 97 -5.00 -11.01 15.43
N GLU A 98 -3.72 -11.18 15.12
CA GLU A 98 -2.93 -10.19 14.39
C GLU A 98 -3.45 -10.00 12.96
N ALA A 99 -3.76 -11.09 12.25
CA ALA A 99 -4.33 -11.06 10.91
C ALA A 99 -5.67 -10.32 10.90
N GLN A 100 -6.55 -10.56 11.86
CA GLN A 100 -7.83 -9.87 11.97
C GLN A 100 -7.66 -8.37 12.16
N LYS A 101 -6.78 -7.94 13.08
CA LYS A 101 -6.51 -6.50 13.29
C LYS A 101 -5.97 -5.86 12.00
N VAL A 102 -5.03 -6.51 11.34
CA VAL A 102 -4.47 -6.01 10.07
C VAL A 102 -5.52 -5.99 8.96
N HIS A 103 -6.43 -6.97 8.93
CA HIS A 103 -7.52 -6.98 7.97
C HIS A 103 -8.40 -5.74 8.15
N ASP A 104 -8.86 -5.47 9.37
CA ASP A 104 -9.76 -4.35 9.67
C ASP A 104 -9.09 -2.99 9.42
N ASP A 105 -7.82 -2.85 9.84
CA ASP A 105 -7.03 -1.65 9.60
C ASP A 105 -6.86 -1.36 8.10
N LEU A 106 -6.50 -2.38 7.31
CA LEU A 106 -6.25 -2.23 5.88
C LEU A 106 -7.53 -2.03 5.08
N ASP A 107 -8.63 -2.70 5.44
CA ASP A 107 -9.92 -2.52 4.77
C ASP A 107 -10.42 -1.07 4.96
N LYS A 108 -10.38 -0.57 6.20
CA LYS A 108 -10.71 0.83 6.50
C LYS A 108 -9.79 1.80 5.75
N ALA A 109 -8.47 1.60 5.82
CA ALA A 109 -7.51 2.48 5.15
C ALA A 109 -7.70 2.50 3.63
N GLN A 110 -8.07 1.37 3.03
CA GLN A 110 -8.35 1.28 1.60
C GLN A 110 -9.65 1.99 1.22
N GLN A 111 -10.69 1.90 2.05
CA GLN A 111 -11.94 2.64 1.83
C GLN A 111 -11.70 4.16 1.90
N GLU A 112 -10.94 4.62 2.90
CA GLU A 112 -10.56 6.03 3.05
C GLU A 112 -9.73 6.53 1.85
N ASP A 113 -8.77 5.72 1.37
CA ASP A 113 -7.95 6.07 0.19
C ASP A 113 -8.79 6.17 -1.10
N ARG A 114 -9.76 5.27 -1.30
CA ARG A 114 -10.69 5.33 -2.43
C ARG A 114 -11.58 6.57 -2.33
N ALA A 115 -12.09 6.89 -1.13
CA ALA A 115 -12.92 8.06 -0.91
C ALA A 115 -12.15 9.38 -1.15
N ALA A 116 -10.85 9.42 -0.83
CA ALA A 116 -9.99 10.57 -1.11
C ALA A 116 -9.63 10.75 -2.61
N GLN A 117 -9.89 9.74 -3.44
CA GLN A 117 -9.62 9.73 -4.89
C GLN A 117 -10.88 9.93 -5.74
N ALA A 118 -12.08 9.93 -5.14
CA ALA A 118 -13.37 10.13 -5.79
C ALA A 118 -13.78 11.61 -5.78
#